data_AF-A0A1G1P2L4-F1
#
_entry.id   AF-A0A1G1P2L4-F1
#
_cell.length_a   1.000
_cell.length_b   1.000
_cell.length_c   1.000
_cell.angle_alpha   90.00
_cell.angle_beta   90.00
_cell.angle_gamma   90.00
#
_symmetry.space_group_name_H-M   'P 1'
#
loop_
_entity.id
_entity.type
_entity.pdbx_description
1 polymer ?
#
loop_
_entity_poly.entity_id
_entity_poly.type
_entity_poly.pdbx_seq_one_letter_code
_entity_poly.pdbx_strand_id
1 'polypeptide(L)'
;MFKYKIMKAVIAVLIVCLPVLLFAGNQPVPPGQPASGPGGLRYKHADVRKHVYGEGIEEYWLFEPINPRPASAPVVVFNHGWGAVNPKVYGAWIDHIVRRGNIVIYPRYQKQWRNPPGEITANAIKAVKDAIKRLRDGTHIRPRLNDFAIVGHSAGGQISANMAALALSRGLPRPKAVMCVQPGKSWNRIARACIPLEDLRKVPAGTLLLAVTGDRDMTARDTDSKRIIKETVNVPLFNKNLINLVSDDHGKPALIANHFSPCAMDARYDSGEKTERQLDDDILMGSSYESPKFEEVFMPVNALDYYGYWKLFDGLCEAAFYGKEREYALGNTPEQKYMGKWSDDIPVQKMEVK
;
A
#
# COMPACT_ATOMS: atom_id res chain seq x y z
N MET A 1 -93.12 -6.71 -27.50
CA MET A 1 -92.31 -7.61 -26.65
C MET A 1 -90.98 -7.81 -27.34
N PHE A 2 -89.91 -7.20 -26.82
CA PHE A 2 -88.73 -7.87 -26.25
C PHE A 2 -87.94 -8.69 -27.31
N LYS A 3 -86.64 -8.51 -27.55
CA LYS A 3 -85.54 -8.12 -26.65
C LYS A 3 -84.24 -7.93 -27.48
N TYR A 4 -83.63 -6.75 -27.33
CA TYR A 4 -82.19 -6.44 -27.24
C TYR A 4 -81.13 -7.07 -28.17
N LYS A 5 -80.50 -6.15 -28.94
CA LYS A 5 -79.06 -5.98 -29.24
C LYS A 5 -78.09 -6.85 -28.41
N ILE A 6 -77.04 -7.36 -29.06
CA ILE A 6 -75.61 -7.13 -28.71
C ILE A 6 -74.77 -7.50 -29.94
N MET A 7 -74.20 -6.47 -30.58
CA MET A 7 -73.17 -6.58 -31.60
C MET A 7 -71.84 -6.72 -30.87
N LYS A 8 -71.20 -7.89 -30.92
CA LYS A 8 -69.88 -8.11 -30.31
C LYS A 8 -68.82 -7.46 -31.19
N ALA A 9 -68.47 -6.21 -30.86
CA ALA A 9 -67.26 -5.59 -31.36
C ALA A 9 -66.05 -6.29 -30.71
N VAL A 10 -65.31 -7.05 -31.50
CA VAL A 10 -64.01 -7.58 -31.11
C VAL A 10 -63.02 -6.42 -31.24
N ILE A 11 -62.74 -5.74 -30.13
CA ILE A 11 -61.61 -4.81 -30.04
C ILE A 11 -60.36 -5.69 -29.95
N ALA A 12 -59.68 -5.90 -31.09
CA ALA A 12 -58.33 -6.42 -31.09
C ALA A 12 -57.40 -5.32 -30.54
N VAL A 13 -57.07 -5.41 -29.26
CA VAL A 13 -55.98 -4.62 -28.68
C VAL A 13 -54.67 -5.18 -29.24
N LEU A 14 -54.18 -4.59 -30.33
CA LEU A 14 -52.81 -4.78 -30.78
C LEU A 14 -51.88 -4.16 -29.74
N ILE A 15 -51.44 -4.98 -28.78
CA ILE A 15 -50.27 -4.66 -27.96
C ILE A 15 -49.07 -4.73 -28.91
N VAL A 16 -48.68 -3.58 -29.44
CA VAL A 16 -47.36 -3.43 -30.07
C VAL A 16 -46.35 -3.51 -28.93
N CYS A 17 -45.88 -4.72 -28.64
CA CYS A 17 -44.66 -4.93 -27.86
C CYS A 17 -43.48 -4.39 -28.68
N LEU A 18 -43.23 -3.09 -28.59
CA LEU A 18 -41.92 -2.53 -28.93
C LEU A 18 -40.89 -3.26 -28.05
N PRO A 19 -39.86 -3.90 -28.63
CA PRO A 19 -38.73 -4.32 -27.82
C PRO A 19 -38.05 -3.03 -27.35
N VAL A 20 -38.33 -2.65 -26.11
CA VAL A 20 -37.41 -1.78 -25.38
C VAL A 20 -36.15 -2.61 -25.24
N LEU A 21 -35.22 -2.41 -26.17
CA LEU A 21 -33.82 -2.73 -25.97
C LEU A 21 -33.40 -1.94 -24.73
N LEU A 22 -33.56 -2.55 -23.56
CA LEU A 22 -32.86 -2.15 -22.36
C LEU A 22 -31.39 -2.27 -22.71
N PHE A 23 -30.78 -1.17 -23.14
CA PHE A 23 -29.35 -1.00 -23.00
C PHE A 23 -29.10 -1.12 -21.50
N ALA A 24 -28.73 -2.30 -21.03
CA ALA A 24 -27.99 -2.44 -19.80
C ALA A 24 -26.71 -1.64 -20.03
N GLY A 25 -26.75 -0.35 -19.70
CA GLY A 25 -25.60 0.54 -19.80
C GLY A 25 -24.49 -0.11 -18.99
N ASN A 26 -23.41 -0.49 -19.67
CA ASN A 26 -22.27 -1.09 -19.01
C ASN A 26 -21.78 -0.09 -17.95
N GLN A 27 -21.74 -0.50 -16.69
CA GLN A 27 -21.29 0.39 -15.61
C GLN A 27 -19.88 0.89 -15.92
N PRO A 28 -19.56 2.17 -15.65
CA PRO A 28 -18.22 2.70 -15.86
C PRO A 28 -17.20 1.82 -15.13
N VAL A 29 -16.08 1.51 -15.78
CA VAL A 29 -14.98 0.75 -15.16
C VAL A 29 -13.88 1.70 -14.69
N PRO A 30 -13.13 1.34 -13.62
CA PRO A 30 -12.03 2.18 -13.14
C PRO A 30 -11.00 2.49 -14.24
N PRO A 31 -10.26 3.62 -14.15
CA PRO A 31 -9.15 3.87 -15.06
C PRO A 31 -8.15 2.72 -15.04
N GLY A 32 -7.44 2.48 -16.13
CA GLY A 32 -6.28 1.58 -16.14
C GLY A 32 -5.01 2.25 -15.58
N GLN A 33 -3.98 1.44 -15.31
CA GLN A 33 -2.66 1.92 -14.89
C GLN A 33 -2.06 2.86 -15.96
N PRO A 34 -1.51 4.03 -15.58
CA PRO A 34 -0.93 4.93 -16.55
C PRO A 34 0.28 4.30 -17.26
N ALA A 35 0.48 4.63 -18.53
CA ALA A 35 1.57 4.05 -19.32
C ALA A 35 2.98 4.49 -18.86
N SER A 36 3.09 5.67 -18.23
CA SER A 36 4.36 6.26 -17.80
C SER A 36 4.17 7.23 -16.64
N GLY A 37 5.28 7.71 -16.07
CA GLY A 37 5.29 8.58 -14.88
C GLY A 37 5.18 7.78 -13.58
N PRO A 38 5.10 8.47 -12.43
CA PRO A 38 4.87 7.84 -11.13
C PRO A 38 3.63 6.94 -11.12
N GLY A 39 3.77 5.72 -10.61
CA GLY A 39 2.72 4.70 -10.62
C GLY A 39 2.49 4.03 -11.98
N GLY A 40 3.23 4.40 -13.02
CA GLY A 40 3.02 3.88 -14.38
C GLY A 40 3.71 2.56 -14.71
N LEU A 41 3.34 1.96 -15.84
CA LEU A 41 3.80 0.65 -16.33
C LEU A 41 5.17 0.64 -17.01
N ARG A 42 5.81 1.80 -17.21
CA ARG A 42 7.12 1.89 -17.88
C ARG A 42 8.24 1.51 -16.93
N TYR A 43 8.49 0.21 -16.82
CA TYR A 43 9.55 -0.37 -16.00
C TYR A 43 10.92 -0.33 -16.70
N LYS A 44 11.97 -0.13 -15.89
CA LYS A 44 13.38 -0.18 -16.36
C LYS A 44 13.90 -1.63 -16.39
N HIS A 45 13.29 -2.50 -15.61
CA HIS A 45 13.70 -3.89 -15.42
C HIS A 45 12.51 -4.83 -15.66
N ALA A 46 12.76 -5.89 -16.41
CA ALA A 46 11.70 -6.80 -16.82
C ALA A 46 11.25 -7.73 -15.68
N ASP A 47 12.11 -8.02 -14.70
CA ASP A 47 11.84 -9.04 -13.70
C ASP A 47 12.52 -8.75 -12.33
N VAL A 48 12.18 -9.55 -11.32
CA VAL A 48 12.62 -9.42 -9.92
C VAL A 48 13.26 -10.72 -9.44
N ARG A 49 14.50 -10.62 -8.95
CA ARG A 49 15.16 -11.70 -8.22
C ARG A 49 14.81 -11.61 -6.73
N LYS A 50 14.45 -12.75 -6.13
CA LYS A 50 14.03 -12.87 -4.73
C LYS A 50 15.07 -13.66 -3.97
N HIS A 51 15.44 -13.17 -2.79
CA HIS A 51 16.30 -13.88 -1.84
C HIS A 51 15.69 -13.84 -0.45
N VAL A 52 15.93 -14.88 0.33
CA VAL A 52 15.58 -14.95 1.76
C VAL A 52 16.85 -15.19 2.55
N TYR A 53 17.02 -14.47 3.64
CA TYR A 53 18.14 -14.63 4.56
C TYR A 53 17.65 -14.53 6.00
N GLY A 54 18.47 -15.06 6.91
CA GLY A 54 18.13 -15.13 8.32
C GLY A 54 17.08 -16.21 8.59
N GLU A 55 16.65 -16.28 9.84
CA GLU A 55 15.63 -17.22 10.30
C GLU A 55 14.77 -16.56 11.40
N GLY A 56 13.51 -16.98 11.50
CA GLY A 56 12.62 -16.50 12.55
C GLY A 56 12.45 -14.98 12.57
N ILE A 57 12.53 -14.34 13.74
CA ILE A 57 12.32 -12.88 13.85
C ILE A 57 13.39 -12.03 13.14
N GLU A 58 14.50 -12.66 12.75
CA GLU A 58 15.62 -12.01 12.06
C GLU A 58 15.57 -12.20 10.55
N GLU A 59 14.59 -12.95 10.04
CA GLU A 59 14.44 -13.19 8.61
C GLU A 59 14.06 -11.90 7.86
N TYR A 60 14.55 -11.80 6.64
CA TYR A 60 14.15 -10.77 5.69
C TYR A 60 14.21 -11.28 4.26
N TRP A 61 13.38 -10.69 3.41
CA TRP A 61 13.46 -10.85 1.97
C TRP A 61 14.28 -9.70 1.36
N LEU A 62 15.06 -10.04 0.33
CA LEU A 62 15.65 -9.07 -0.60
C LEU A 62 15.04 -9.27 -1.98
N PHE A 63 14.56 -8.18 -2.56
CA PHE A 63 14.08 -8.13 -3.93
C PHE A 63 14.97 -7.20 -4.76
N GLU A 64 15.53 -7.74 -5.83
CA GLU A 64 16.53 -7.07 -6.66
C GLU A 64 16.08 -7.01 -8.13
N PRO A 65 16.21 -5.85 -8.81
CA PRO A 65 15.86 -5.75 -10.22
C PRO A 65 16.81 -6.57 -11.10
N ILE A 66 16.24 -7.29 -12.06
CA ILE A 66 16.98 -8.05 -13.07
C ILE A 66 16.41 -7.80 -14.48
N ASN A 67 17.20 -8.13 -15.49
CA ASN A 67 16.85 -7.99 -16.91
C ASN A 67 16.50 -6.53 -17.33
N PRO A 68 17.50 -5.63 -17.41
CA PRO A 68 18.91 -5.84 -17.09
C PRO A 68 19.19 -5.71 -15.59
N ARG A 69 20.21 -6.40 -15.06
CA ARG A 69 20.64 -6.21 -13.66
C ARG A 69 21.50 -4.95 -13.55
N PRO A 70 21.14 -3.93 -12.75
CA PRO A 70 21.97 -2.75 -12.57
C PRO A 70 23.17 -3.05 -11.66
N ALA A 71 24.27 -2.31 -11.83
CA ALA A 71 25.45 -2.44 -10.95
C ALA A 71 25.20 -1.88 -9.54
N SER A 72 24.31 -0.90 -9.41
CA SER A 72 23.92 -0.30 -8.13
C SER A 72 22.52 0.30 -8.20
N ALA A 73 21.78 0.29 -7.08
CA ALA A 73 20.40 0.78 -7.00
C ALA A 73 20.11 1.44 -5.64
N PRO A 74 19.12 2.36 -5.56
CA PRO A 74 18.54 2.81 -4.29
C PRO A 74 18.04 1.65 -3.43
N VAL A 75 17.88 1.91 -2.13
CA VAL A 75 17.37 0.91 -1.18
C VAL A 75 16.08 1.41 -0.55
N VAL A 76 15.05 0.60 -0.65
CA VAL A 76 13.74 0.81 -0.02
C VAL A 76 13.54 -0.25 1.06
N VAL A 77 13.16 0.16 2.26
CA VAL A 77 12.61 -0.75 3.27
C VAL A 77 11.09 -0.74 3.15
N PHE A 78 10.48 -1.90 2.99
CA PHE A 78 9.03 -2.07 2.97
C PHE A 78 8.59 -2.80 4.25
N ASN A 79 8.07 -2.06 5.23
CA ASN A 79 7.57 -2.61 6.49
C ASN A 79 6.10 -3.02 6.35
N HIS A 80 5.80 -4.28 6.62
CA HIS A 80 4.48 -4.86 6.41
C HIS A 80 3.43 -4.58 7.49
N GLY A 81 2.15 -4.75 7.17
CA GLY A 81 1.09 -4.77 8.18
C GLY A 81 1.29 -5.91 9.19
N TRP A 82 0.69 -5.80 10.38
CA TRP A 82 0.85 -6.82 11.42
C TRP A 82 0.41 -8.20 10.91
N GLY A 83 1.29 -9.21 11.07
CA GLY A 83 1.03 -10.59 10.64
C GLY A 83 1.20 -10.84 9.13
N ALA A 84 1.39 -9.80 8.31
CA ALA A 84 1.63 -9.94 6.87
C ALA A 84 3.09 -10.31 6.57
N VAL A 85 3.62 -11.37 7.20
CA VAL A 85 5.02 -11.79 7.03
C VAL A 85 5.30 -12.38 5.64
N ASN A 86 4.27 -12.91 4.97
CA ASN A 86 4.35 -13.39 3.59
C ASN A 86 4.27 -12.20 2.61
N PRO A 87 5.30 -11.97 1.77
CA PRO A 87 5.35 -10.82 0.84
C PRO A 87 4.20 -10.75 -0.17
N LYS A 88 3.48 -11.87 -0.41
CA LYS A 88 2.27 -11.94 -1.25
C LYS A 88 1.30 -10.80 -1.01
N VAL A 89 1.10 -10.37 0.24
CA VAL A 89 0.14 -9.33 0.62
C VAL A 89 0.41 -7.99 -0.07
N TYR A 90 1.68 -7.69 -0.38
CA TYR A 90 2.12 -6.46 -1.03
C TYR A 90 2.85 -6.73 -2.35
N GLY A 91 2.77 -7.95 -2.87
CA GLY A 91 3.67 -8.47 -3.89
C GLY A 91 3.70 -7.62 -5.16
N ALA A 92 2.55 -7.11 -5.62
CA ALA A 92 2.51 -6.26 -6.81
C ALA A 92 3.13 -4.88 -6.58
N TRP A 93 3.03 -4.32 -5.37
CA TRP A 93 3.68 -3.06 -5.04
C TRP A 93 5.21 -3.24 -4.92
N ILE A 94 5.65 -4.35 -4.30
CA ILE A 94 7.06 -4.72 -4.28
C ILE A 94 7.60 -4.90 -5.70
N ASP A 95 6.87 -5.63 -6.57
CA ASP A 95 7.21 -5.81 -7.99
C ASP A 95 7.40 -4.47 -8.70
N HIS A 96 6.45 -3.56 -8.51
CA HIS A 96 6.47 -2.22 -9.09
C HIS A 96 7.71 -1.42 -8.64
N ILE A 97 7.97 -1.34 -7.34
CA ILE A 97 9.12 -0.61 -6.78
C ILE A 97 10.44 -1.18 -7.32
N VAL A 98 10.56 -2.51 -7.37
CA VAL A 98 11.79 -3.17 -7.79
C VAL A 98 12.02 -2.97 -9.28
N ARG A 99 11.00 -3.19 -10.11
CA ARG A 99 11.10 -3.04 -11.58
C ARG A 99 11.30 -1.60 -12.04
N ARG A 100 11.00 -0.61 -11.19
CA ARG A 100 11.39 0.81 -11.36
C ARG A 100 12.88 1.08 -11.08
N GLY A 101 13.59 0.12 -10.48
CA GLY A 101 15.05 0.12 -10.32
C GLY A 101 15.55 0.25 -8.88
N ASN A 102 14.77 -0.17 -7.89
CA ASN A 102 15.13 -0.11 -6.47
C ASN A 102 15.37 -1.52 -5.90
N ILE A 103 16.25 -1.64 -4.92
CA ILE A 103 16.32 -2.83 -4.06
C ILE A 103 15.23 -2.68 -2.99
N VAL A 104 14.44 -3.72 -2.73
CA VAL A 104 13.50 -3.74 -1.60
C VAL A 104 13.96 -4.73 -0.54
N ILE A 105 14.02 -4.24 0.71
CA ILE A 105 14.23 -5.05 1.92
C ILE A 105 12.87 -5.18 2.62
N TYR A 106 12.42 -6.41 2.85
CA TYR A 106 11.18 -6.72 3.55
C TYR A 106 11.49 -7.48 4.84
N PRO A 107 11.64 -6.77 5.98
CA PRO A 107 11.97 -7.40 7.25
C PRO A 107 10.75 -8.11 7.85
N ARG A 108 10.94 -9.30 8.41
CA ARG A 108 9.84 -10.04 9.06
C ARG A 108 9.43 -9.44 10.41
N TYR A 109 10.40 -9.04 11.24
CA TYR A 109 10.31 -8.43 12.60
C TYR A 109 9.34 -8.98 13.65
N GLN A 110 8.45 -9.90 13.29
CA GLN A 110 7.50 -10.64 14.13
C GLN A 110 7.42 -12.08 13.61
N LYS A 111 7.55 -13.06 14.52
CA LYS A 111 7.33 -14.47 14.20
C LYS A 111 6.06 -15.01 14.85
N GLN A 112 5.67 -14.41 15.99
CA GLN A 112 4.46 -14.75 16.74
C GLN A 112 3.59 -13.51 16.94
N TRP A 113 2.27 -13.66 16.98
CA TRP A 113 1.29 -12.63 17.37
C TRP A 113 1.58 -12.07 18.77
N ARG A 114 2.31 -12.83 19.60
CA ARG A 114 2.64 -12.49 21.00
C ARG A 114 3.96 -11.73 21.19
N ASN A 115 4.71 -11.42 20.13
CA ASN A 115 5.94 -10.62 20.27
C ASN A 115 5.63 -9.28 20.95
N PRO A 116 6.43 -8.83 21.94
CA PRO A 116 6.20 -7.55 22.60
C PRO A 116 6.23 -6.42 21.55
N PRO A 117 5.14 -5.65 21.38
CA PRO A 117 5.07 -4.60 20.35
C PRO A 117 6.18 -3.55 20.44
N GLY A 118 6.76 -3.33 21.63
CA GLY A 118 7.90 -2.43 21.85
C GLY A 118 9.22 -2.92 21.25
N GLU A 119 9.37 -4.21 20.95
CA GLU A 119 10.60 -4.78 20.39
C GLU A 119 10.58 -4.85 18.86
N ILE A 120 9.40 -4.73 18.25
CA ILE A 120 9.18 -4.93 16.82
C ILE A 120 10.00 -3.96 15.96
N THR A 121 10.06 -2.68 16.36
CA THR A 121 10.89 -1.69 15.64
C THR A 121 12.37 -2.07 15.70
N ALA A 122 12.86 -2.55 16.84
CA ALA A 122 14.25 -2.96 16.99
C ALA A 122 14.58 -4.19 16.11
N ASN A 123 13.65 -5.15 16.01
CA ASN A 123 13.79 -6.30 15.14
C ASN A 123 13.85 -5.90 13.66
N ALA A 124 12.97 -5.00 13.22
CA ALA A 124 12.98 -4.46 11.86
C ALA A 124 14.31 -3.80 11.52
N ILE A 125 14.81 -2.95 12.42
CA ILE A 125 16.12 -2.30 12.29
C ILE A 125 17.25 -3.33 12.20
N LYS A 126 17.22 -4.39 13.02
CA LYS A 126 18.23 -5.45 13.01
C LYS A 126 18.27 -6.17 11.66
N ALA A 127 17.11 -6.59 11.16
CA ALA A 127 16.98 -7.26 9.87
C ALA A 127 17.48 -6.36 8.71
N VAL A 128 17.12 -5.07 8.71
CA VAL A 128 17.59 -4.11 7.70
C VAL A 128 19.10 -3.90 7.76
N LYS A 129 19.72 -3.89 8.96
CA LYS A 129 21.18 -3.78 9.09
C LYS A 129 21.89 -5.02 8.54
N ASP A 130 21.34 -6.21 8.80
CA ASP A 130 21.90 -7.45 8.25
C ASP A 130 21.75 -7.50 6.72
N ALA A 131 20.58 -7.12 6.20
CA ALA A 131 20.35 -6.95 4.77
C ALA A 131 21.35 -5.99 4.10
N ILE A 132 21.61 -4.83 4.71
CA ILE A 132 22.61 -3.88 4.18
C ILE A 132 24.03 -4.48 4.21
N LYS A 133 24.37 -5.26 5.24
CA LYS A 133 25.65 -5.97 5.31
C LYS A 133 25.76 -7.00 4.18
N ARG A 134 24.70 -7.78 3.93
CA ARG A 134 24.61 -8.74 2.84
C ARG A 134 24.76 -8.06 1.48
N LEU A 135 24.05 -6.95 1.24
CA LEU A 135 24.14 -6.19 -0.02
C LEU A 135 25.56 -5.66 -0.32
N ARG A 136 26.43 -5.57 0.69
CA ARG A 136 27.82 -5.09 0.57
C ARG A 136 28.86 -6.20 0.39
N ASP A 137 28.47 -7.46 0.38
CA ASP A 137 29.40 -8.60 0.28
C ASP A 137 29.97 -8.83 -1.14
N GLY A 138 29.49 -8.09 -2.13
CA GLY A 138 29.95 -8.16 -3.52
C GLY A 138 29.17 -9.15 -4.40
N THR A 139 28.24 -9.92 -3.84
CA THR A 139 27.41 -10.87 -4.59
C THR A 139 26.08 -10.25 -5.07
N HIS A 140 25.63 -9.20 -4.39
CA HIS A 140 24.40 -8.46 -4.67
C HIS A 140 24.60 -7.16 -5.47
N ILE A 141 23.50 -6.54 -5.90
CA ILE A 141 23.51 -5.19 -6.46
C ILE A 141 24.02 -4.23 -5.39
N ARG A 142 25.00 -3.39 -5.74
CA ARG A 142 25.62 -2.48 -4.77
C ARG A 142 24.58 -1.47 -4.26
N PRO A 143 24.34 -1.40 -2.94
CA PRO A 143 23.29 -0.54 -2.40
C PRO A 143 23.74 0.93 -2.38
N ARG A 144 22.94 1.82 -2.97
CA ARG A 144 23.14 3.27 -2.86
C ARG A 144 22.50 3.79 -1.59
N LEU A 145 23.21 3.69 -0.47
CA LEU A 145 22.65 4.05 0.84
C LEU A 145 22.39 5.55 1.05
N ASN A 146 22.91 6.41 0.17
CA ASN A 146 22.50 7.81 0.13
C ASN A 146 21.12 7.99 -0.52
N ASP A 147 20.59 6.98 -1.20
CA ASP A 147 19.24 6.94 -1.78
C ASP A 147 18.43 5.89 -1.03
N PHE A 148 18.12 6.21 0.24
CA PHE A 148 17.43 5.32 1.16
C PHE A 148 16.03 5.84 1.46
N ALA A 149 15.02 4.98 1.30
CA ALA A 149 13.62 5.28 1.61
C ALA A 149 13.00 4.18 2.48
N ILE A 150 11.95 4.56 3.21
CA ILE A 150 11.20 3.65 4.08
C ILE A 150 9.71 3.84 3.78
N VAL A 151 9.00 2.74 3.53
CA VAL A 151 7.54 2.73 3.38
C VAL A 151 6.97 1.62 4.23
N GLY A 152 5.76 1.82 4.74
CA GLY A 152 5.07 0.73 5.39
C GLY A 152 3.59 0.97 5.60
N HIS A 153 2.87 -0.14 5.76
CA HIS A 153 1.42 -0.17 5.92
C HIS A 153 1.04 -0.58 7.35
N SER A 154 0.01 0.05 7.94
CA SER A 154 -0.54 -0.35 9.25
C SER A 154 0.51 -0.32 10.35
N ALA A 155 0.77 -1.44 11.05
CA ALA A 155 1.90 -1.56 11.96
C ALA A 155 3.24 -1.14 11.32
N GLY A 156 3.47 -1.53 10.07
CA GLY A 156 4.62 -1.12 9.27
C GLY A 156 4.70 0.39 9.03
N GLY A 157 3.57 1.09 8.99
CA GLY A 157 3.54 2.56 8.91
C GLY A 157 4.10 3.22 10.17
N GLN A 158 3.76 2.68 11.36
CA GLN A 158 4.30 3.15 12.64
C GLN A 158 5.80 2.82 12.76
N ILE A 159 6.19 1.59 12.39
CA ILE A 159 7.59 1.15 12.36
C ILE A 159 8.41 2.05 11.42
N SER A 160 7.85 2.46 10.28
CA SER A 160 8.55 3.34 9.33
C SER A 160 8.85 4.72 9.92
N ALA A 161 7.89 5.32 10.63
CA ALA A 161 8.11 6.58 11.36
C ALA A 161 9.17 6.42 12.47
N ASN A 162 9.10 5.32 13.23
CA ASN A 162 10.05 5.03 14.30
C ASN A 162 11.47 4.79 13.76
N MET A 163 11.61 4.01 12.69
CA MET A 163 12.88 3.78 12.02
C MET A 163 13.49 5.08 11.54
N ALA A 164 12.70 6.01 11.02
CA ALA A 164 13.19 7.31 10.61
C ALA A 164 13.72 8.14 11.79
N ALA A 165 13.02 8.14 12.93
CA ALA A 165 13.44 8.81 14.15
C ALA A 165 14.71 8.17 14.77
N LEU A 166 14.85 6.85 14.65
CA LEU A 166 15.96 6.07 15.22
C LEU A 166 17.16 5.94 14.28
N ALA A 167 17.03 6.30 12.99
CA ALA A 167 17.97 5.94 11.94
C ALA A 167 19.43 6.26 12.31
N LEU A 168 19.68 7.50 12.73
CA LEU A 168 21.01 7.95 13.15
C LEU A 168 21.54 7.20 14.37
N SER A 169 20.75 7.11 15.44
CA SER A 169 21.16 6.47 16.69
C SER A 169 21.39 4.96 16.57
N ARG A 170 20.78 4.31 15.58
CA ARG A 170 20.88 2.85 15.38
C ARG A 170 21.78 2.46 14.21
N GLY A 171 22.37 3.45 13.52
CA GLY A 171 23.32 3.24 12.43
C GLY A 171 22.66 2.78 11.12
N LEU A 172 21.40 3.15 10.89
CA LEU A 172 20.78 3.05 9.57
C LEU A 172 21.21 4.23 8.69
N PRO A 173 21.15 4.09 7.35
CA PRO A 173 21.25 5.24 6.46
C PRO A 173 20.17 6.29 6.80
N ARG A 174 20.47 7.57 6.56
CA ARG A 174 19.49 8.64 6.72
C ARG A 174 18.38 8.47 5.67
N PRO A 175 17.11 8.27 6.06
CA PRO A 175 16.04 8.17 5.08
C PRO A 175 15.79 9.53 4.44
N LYS A 176 15.80 9.57 3.11
CA LYS A 176 15.43 10.78 2.35
C LYS A 176 13.94 10.84 2.04
N ALA A 177 13.27 9.69 1.98
CA ALA A 177 11.82 9.56 1.80
C ALA A 177 11.23 8.59 2.81
N VAL A 178 10.12 8.97 3.44
CA VAL A 178 9.35 8.13 4.37
C VAL A 178 7.88 8.22 4.03
N MET A 179 7.21 7.09 3.80
CA MET A 179 5.77 7.05 3.58
C MET A 179 5.08 6.09 4.57
N CYS A 180 4.28 6.66 5.46
CA CYS A 180 3.49 5.94 6.45
C CYS A 180 2.06 5.77 5.92
N VAL A 181 1.71 4.56 5.46
CA VAL A 181 0.38 4.26 4.92
C VAL A 181 -0.50 3.65 6.00
N GLN A 182 -1.64 4.29 6.26
CA GLN A 182 -2.65 3.91 7.23
C GLN A 182 -2.03 3.40 8.54
N PRO A 183 -1.09 4.16 9.16
CA PRO A 183 -0.34 3.72 10.33
C PRO A 183 -1.30 3.28 11.44
N GLY A 184 -0.98 2.15 12.08
CA GLY A 184 -1.79 1.54 13.12
C GLY A 184 -2.01 2.42 14.36
N LYS A 185 -2.61 1.85 15.41
CA LYS A 185 -2.96 2.61 16.62
C LYS A 185 -1.90 2.47 17.70
N SER A 186 -1.19 3.55 18.00
CA SER A 186 -0.27 3.62 19.16
C SER A 186 -0.96 3.95 20.49
N TRP A 187 -2.26 4.22 20.48
CA TRP A 187 -3.00 4.86 21.58
C TRP A 187 -4.15 3.99 22.16
N ASN A 188 -4.11 2.67 22.00
CA ASN A 188 -5.18 1.81 22.52
C ASN A 188 -5.12 1.68 24.06
N ARG A 189 -6.27 1.34 24.68
CA ARG A 189 -6.46 1.21 26.15
C ARG A 189 -5.47 0.21 26.79
N ILE A 190 -4.97 -0.73 26.01
CA ILE A 190 -3.93 -1.67 26.42
C ILE A 190 -2.63 -1.26 25.73
N ALA A 191 -1.88 -0.34 26.34
CA ALA A 191 -0.64 0.22 25.78
C ALA A 191 0.38 -0.87 25.39
N ARG A 192 0.47 -1.95 26.18
CA ARG A 192 1.34 -3.11 25.92
C ARG A 192 0.99 -3.90 24.64
N ALA A 193 -0.15 -3.64 24.02
CA ALA A 193 -0.59 -4.27 22.77
C ALA A 193 -0.39 -3.37 21.55
N CYS A 194 0.22 -2.19 21.71
CA CYS A 194 0.43 -1.21 20.65
C CYS A 194 1.90 -1.00 20.38
N ILE A 195 2.25 -0.77 19.11
CA ILE A 195 3.58 -0.27 18.77
C ILE A 195 3.60 1.22 19.14
N PRO A 196 4.42 1.67 20.12
CA PRO A 196 4.51 3.07 20.46
C PRO A 196 5.20 3.85 19.32
N LEU A 197 4.83 5.12 19.16
CA LEU A 197 5.63 6.04 18.35
C LEU A 197 6.85 6.51 19.14
N GLU A 198 8.00 6.50 18.50
CA GLU A 198 9.26 7.04 19.04
C GLU A 198 9.20 8.57 19.15
N ASP A 199 10.26 9.18 19.69
CA ASP A 199 10.42 10.64 19.65
C ASP A 199 10.59 11.15 18.21
N LEU A 200 9.48 11.46 17.54
CA LEU A 200 9.43 11.86 16.14
C LEU A 200 10.10 13.21 15.86
N ARG A 201 10.45 13.98 16.90
CA ARG A 201 11.30 15.17 16.74
C ARG A 201 12.68 14.79 16.21
N LYS A 202 13.12 13.54 16.38
CA LYS A 202 14.42 13.04 15.91
C LYS A 202 14.46 12.69 14.42
N VAL A 203 13.32 12.73 13.71
CA VAL A 203 13.29 12.53 12.26
C VAL A 203 14.14 13.62 11.57
N PRO A 204 15.09 13.27 10.69
CA PRO A 204 15.97 14.24 10.05
C PRO A 204 15.21 15.30 9.24
N ALA A 205 15.61 16.57 9.35
CA ALA A 205 14.96 17.68 8.66
C ALA A 205 14.95 17.59 7.12
N GLY A 206 15.92 16.87 6.54
CA GLY A 206 15.99 16.61 5.10
C GLY A 206 15.06 15.51 4.59
N THR A 207 14.27 14.88 5.46
CA THR A 207 13.34 13.81 5.08
C THR A 207 12.12 14.39 4.35
N LEU A 208 11.75 13.80 3.22
CA LEU A 208 10.42 13.98 2.63
C LEU A 208 9.45 12.96 3.25
N LEU A 209 8.30 13.42 3.74
CA LEU A 209 7.41 12.59 4.57
C LEU A 209 5.96 12.64 4.10
N LEU A 210 5.37 11.48 3.87
CA LEU A 210 3.92 11.34 3.65
C LEU A 210 3.30 10.50 4.75
N ALA A 211 2.16 10.96 5.26
CA ALA A 211 1.22 10.12 6.00
C ALA A 211 -0.05 9.97 5.15
N VAL A 212 -0.44 8.75 4.83
CA VAL A 212 -1.53 8.46 3.89
C VAL A 212 -2.64 7.73 4.63
N THR A 213 -3.89 8.20 4.54
CA THR A 213 -5.09 7.58 5.11
C THR A 213 -6.06 7.18 4.01
N GLY A 214 -7.07 6.39 4.36
CA GLY A 214 -8.23 6.15 3.50
C GLY A 214 -9.51 6.53 4.23
N ASP A 215 -10.46 7.14 3.51
CA ASP A 215 -11.72 7.64 4.06
C ASP A 215 -12.62 6.56 4.65
N ARG A 216 -12.45 5.30 4.21
CA ARG A 216 -13.17 4.12 4.73
C ARG A 216 -12.27 3.21 5.57
N ASP A 217 -11.12 3.71 6.03
CA ASP A 217 -10.30 2.99 7.00
C ASP A 217 -10.87 3.12 8.42
N MET A 218 -11.66 2.12 8.81
CA MET A 218 -12.22 2.02 10.16
C MET A 218 -11.27 1.34 11.17
N THR A 219 -10.18 0.72 10.69
CA THR A 219 -9.24 -0.07 11.49
C THR A 219 -8.17 0.81 12.10
N ALA A 220 -7.41 1.54 11.30
CA ALA A 220 -6.37 2.46 11.78
C ALA A 220 -6.92 3.87 12.03
N ARG A 221 -7.85 4.31 11.17
CA ARG A 221 -8.33 5.71 11.11
C ARG A 221 -7.15 6.67 10.85
N ASP A 222 -7.22 7.91 11.33
CA ASP A 222 -6.24 8.96 10.99
C ASP A 222 -5.43 9.53 12.17
N THR A 223 -5.65 9.03 13.39
CA THR A 223 -5.03 9.60 14.60
C THR A 223 -3.50 9.58 14.53
N ASP A 224 -2.89 8.42 14.22
CA ASP A 224 -1.43 8.33 14.16
C ASP A 224 -0.85 8.98 12.91
N SER A 225 -1.59 9.04 11.80
CA SER A 225 -1.21 9.84 10.63
C SER A 225 -1.09 11.32 10.97
N LYS A 226 -2.08 11.88 11.68
CA LYS A 226 -2.06 13.27 12.17
C LYS A 226 -0.92 13.49 13.16
N ARG A 227 -0.68 12.56 14.08
CA ARG A 227 0.42 12.64 15.04
C ARG A 227 1.78 12.61 14.34
N ILE A 228 2.00 11.72 13.38
CA ILE A 228 3.25 11.65 12.61
C ILE A 228 3.55 12.99 11.94
N ILE A 229 2.56 13.61 11.29
CA ILE A 229 2.76 14.92 10.65
C ILE A 229 3.00 16.04 11.68
N LYS A 230 2.25 16.04 12.80
CA LYS A 230 2.37 17.06 13.85
C LYS A 230 3.68 16.97 14.64
N GLU A 231 4.11 15.77 15.01
CA GLU A 231 5.22 15.52 15.94
C GLU A 231 6.60 15.49 15.24
N THR A 232 6.65 15.32 13.91
CA THR A 232 7.86 15.47 13.09
C THR A 232 8.25 16.95 12.89
N VAL A 233 8.45 17.68 13.98
CA VAL A 233 8.63 19.14 13.99
C VAL A 233 9.88 19.61 13.23
N ASN A 234 10.90 18.76 13.12
CA ASN A 234 12.13 19.08 12.39
C ASN A 234 11.99 18.94 10.87
N VAL A 235 10.96 18.23 10.38
CA VAL A 235 10.67 18.12 8.95
C VAL A 235 9.87 19.37 8.52
N PRO A 236 10.40 20.20 7.59
CA PRO A 236 9.70 21.39 7.13
C PRO A 236 8.32 21.06 6.55
N LEU A 237 7.35 21.97 6.71
CA LEU A 237 5.97 21.76 6.22
C LEU A 237 5.93 21.51 4.71
N PHE A 238 6.76 22.21 3.93
CA PHE A 238 6.83 21.99 2.48
C PHE A 238 7.37 20.60 2.09
N ASN A 239 8.00 19.87 3.03
CA ASN A 239 8.52 18.51 2.85
C ASN A 239 7.58 17.42 3.36
N LYS A 240 6.38 17.76 3.87
CA LYS A 240 5.45 16.75 4.37
C LYS A 240 3.99 17.06 4.09
N ASN A 241 3.21 16.04 3.78
CA ASN A 241 1.75 16.15 3.56
C ASN A 241 1.01 15.05 4.33
N LEU A 242 -0.15 15.40 4.89
CA LEU A 242 -1.17 14.42 5.27
C LEU A 242 -2.09 14.23 4.06
N ILE A 243 -2.25 13.00 3.60
CA ILE A 243 -3.06 12.67 2.42
C ILE A 243 -4.19 11.75 2.85
N ASN A 244 -5.40 12.02 2.38
CA ASN A 244 -6.55 11.13 2.54
C ASN A 244 -7.02 10.64 1.17
N LEU A 245 -6.87 9.36 0.87
CA LEU A 245 -7.50 8.75 -0.31
C LEU A 245 -9.01 8.67 -0.07
N VAL A 246 -9.78 9.01 -1.10
CA VAL A 246 -11.24 9.08 -1.05
C VAL A 246 -11.79 7.93 -1.89
N SER A 247 -12.75 7.20 -1.32
CA SER A 247 -13.44 6.11 -2.01
C SER A 247 -14.39 6.66 -3.07
N ASP A 248 -14.57 5.92 -4.15
CA ASP A 248 -15.41 6.31 -5.27
C ASP A 248 -16.28 5.13 -5.72
N ASP A 249 -17.60 5.26 -5.52
CA ASP A 249 -18.60 4.24 -5.86
C ASP A 249 -19.21 4.47 -7.26
N HIS A 250 -18.68 5.40 -8.06
CA HIS A 250 -19.26 5.78 -9.37
C HIS A 250 -19.38 4.62 -10.35
N GLY A 251 -18.37 3.74 -10.40
CA GLY A 251 -18.31 2.62 -11.33
C GLY A 251 -18.12 1.25 -10.66
N LYS A 252 -17.91 0.21 -11.48
CA LYS A 252 -17.76 -1.18 -11.03
C LYS A 252 -16.46 -1.83 -11.54
N PRO A 253 -15.64 -2.43 -10.65
CA PRO A 253 -15.78 -2.40 -9.19
C PRO A 253 -15.56 -0.98 -8.62
N ALA A 254 -16.16 -0.71 -7.47
CA ALA A 254 -15.94 0.54 -6.74
C ALA A 254 -14.49 0.64 -6.24
N LEU A 255 -13.97 1.86 -6.13
CA LEU A 255 -12.66 2.14 -5.58
C LEU A 255 -12.79 2.44 -4.09
N ILE A 256 -12.44 1.49 -3.23
CA ILE A 256 -12.68 1.57 -1.79
C ILE A 256 -11.37 1.77 -1.04
N ALA A 257 -11.12 2.98 -0.53
CA ALA A 257 -9.94 3.33 0.27
C ALA A 257 -10.12 2.88 1.74
N ASN A 258 -10.29 1.57 1.96
CA ASN A 258 -10.34 0.97 3.29
C ASN A 258 -8.93 0.59 3.81
N HIS A 259 -8.83 0.00 5.00
CA HIS A 259 -7.54 -0.40 5.59
C HIS A 259 -6.74 -1.43 4.78
N PHE A 260 -7.39 -2.13 3.86
CA PHE A 260 -6.77 -3.19 3.08
C PHE A 260 -6.51 -2.77 1.63
N SER A 261 -6.92 -1.56 1.24
CA SER A 261 -6.70 -1.03 -0.11
C SER A 261 -5.23 -0.88 -0.53
N PRO A 262 -4.22 -0.75 0.36
CA PRO A 262 -2.81 -0.83 -0.02
C PRO A 262 -2.29 -2.27 -0.21
N CYS A 263 -3.09 -3.29 0.11
CA CYS A 263 -2.71 -4.69 -0.05
C CYS A 263 -2.87 -5.10 -1.52
N ALA A 264 -1.82 -4.88 -2.31
CA ALA A 264 -1.77 -5.25 -3.72
C ALA A 264 -1.31 -6.70 -3.87
N MET A 265 -2.22 -7.66 -3.62
CA MET A 265 -1.86 -9.08 -3.54
C MET A 265 -1.33 -9.64 -4.86
N ASP A 266 -0.25 -10.41 -4.79
CA ASP A 266 0.33 -11.11 -5.94
C ASP A 266 0.84 -12.50 -5.56
N ALA A 267 0.21 -13.53 -6.13
CA ALA A 267 0.55 -14.93 -5.88
C ALA A 267 1.99 -15.30 -6.29
N ARG A 268 2.63 -14.54 -7.18
CA ARG A 268 4.05 -14.75 -7.53
C ARG A 268 4.98 -14.52 -6.34
N TYR A 269 4.52 -13.78 -5.32
CA TYR A 269 5.28 -13.42 -4.12
C TYR A 269 4.90 -14.28 -2.90
N ASP A 270 4.13 -15.35 -3.12
CA ASP A 270 3.79 -16.31 -2.07
C ASP A 270 5.04 -17.07 -1.61
N SER A 271 5.37 -17.00 -0.32
CA SER A 271 6.45 -17.79 0.27
C SER A 271 6.05 -19.25 0.52
N GLY A 272 4.77 -19.60 0.37
CA GLY A 272 4.22 -20.90 0.76
C GLY A 272 4.04 -21.06 2.28
N GLU A 273 4.42 -20.04 3.06
CA GLU A 273 4.16 -20.05 4.50
C GLU A 273 2.72 -19.64 4.80
N LYS A 274 2.05 -20.50 5.59
CA LYS A 274 0.78 -20.18 6.21
C LYS A 274 0.95 -19.03 7.20
N THR A 275 0.00 -18.12 7.24
CA THR A 275 -0.09 -17.11 8.30
C THR A 275 -0.37 -17.80 9.64
N GLU A 276 0.14 -17.25 10.75
CA GLU A 276 -0.05 -17.84 12.08
C GLU A 276 -1.53 -17.94 12.47
N ARG A 277 -2.40 -17.06 11.97
CA ARG A 277 -3.85 -17.18 12.13
C ARG A 277 -4.39 -18.49 11.54
N GLN A 278 -3.85 -18.93 10.41
CA GLN A 278 -4.20 -20.24 9.83
C GLN A 278 -3.62 -21.40 10.63
N LEU A 279 -2.44 -21.23 11.25
CA LEU A 279 -1.86 -22.25 12.12
C LEU A 279 -2.65 -22.37 13.44
N ASP A 280 -3.07 -21.24 14.03
CA ASP A 280 -3.90 -21.20 15.23
C ASP A 280 -5.30 -21.75 14.96
N ASP A 281 -5.93 -21.41 13.82
CA ASP A 281 -7.21 -21.97 13.39
C ASP A 281 -7.09 -23.49 13.13
N ASP A 282 -6.00 -23.97 12.52
CA ASP A 282 -5.71 -25.40 12.28
C ASP A 282 -5.48 -26.18 13.59
N ILE A 283 -4.93 -25.55 14.63
CA ILE A 283 -4.60 -26.19 15.93
C ILE A 283 -5.78 -26.13 16.92
N LEU A 284 -6.56 -25.04 16.93
CA LEU A 284 -7.62 -24.82 17.93
C LEU A 284 -8.99 -25.37 17.53
N MET A 285 -9.27 -25.54 16.23
CA MET A 285 -10.61 -25.86 15.75
C MET A 285 -10.58 -27.04 14.78
N GLY A 286 -10.96 -28.21 15.27
CA GLY A 286 -11.52 -29.25 14.40
C GLY A 286 -12.73 -28.69 13.63
N SER A 287 -12.46 -28.20 12.42
CA SER A 287 -13.40 -28.02 11.30
C SER A 287 -14.83 -27.56 11.64
N SER A 288 -15.04 -26.39 12.27
CA SER A 288 -16.40 -25.84 12.40
C SER A 288 -16.58 -24.34 12.69
N TYR A 289 -15.54 -23.49 12.64
CA TYR A 289 -15.71 -22.04 12.74
C TYR A 289 -15.25 -21.32 11.46
N GLU A 290 -16.19 -20.99 10.59
CA GLU A 290 -15.92 -20.19 9.38
C GLU A 290 -15.91 -18.70 9.74
N SER A 291 -14.76 -18.21 10.22
CA SER A 291 -14.43 -16.79 10.01
C SER A 291 -13.89 -16.63 8.58
N PRO A 292 -14.27 -15.57 7.84
CA PRO A 292 -13.79 -15.40 6.47
C PRO A 292 -12.26 -15.40 6.49
N LYS A 293 -11.68 -16.35 5.75
CA LYS A 293 -10.23 -16.54 5.74
C LYS A 293 -9.59 -15.27 5.19
N PHE A 294 -8.48 -14.82 5.77
CA PHE A 294 -7.73 -13.66 5.25
C PHE A 294 -7.33 -13.85 3.76
N GLU A 295 -7.31 -15.10 3.29
CA GLU A 295 -7.09 -15.51 1.89
C GLU A 295 -8.32 -15.43 0.98
N GLU A 296 -9.53 -15.37 1.52
CA GLU A 296 -10.78 -15.25 0.73
C GLU A 296 -11.04 -13.81 0.28
N VAL A 297 -10.40 -12.82 0.91
CA VAL A 297 -10.42 -11.43 0.43
C VAL A 297 -9.32 -11.26 -0.61
N PHE A 298 -9.61 -11.63 -1.85
CA PHE A 298 -8.75 -11.29 -2.97
C PHE A 298 -8.68 -9.76 -3.11
N MET A 299 -7.49 -9.19 -2.91
CA MET A 299 -7.22 -7.76 -3.01
C MET A 299 -6.37 -7.48 -4.26
N PRO A 300 -6.98 -7.46 -5.45
CA PRO A 300 -6.26 -7.22 -6.68
C PRO A 300 -5.78 -5.78 -6.78
N VAL A 301 -4.72 -5.60 -7.57
CA VAL A 301 -4.28 -4.29 -8.04
C VAL A 301 -5.44 -3.55 -8.71
N ASN A 302 -5.68 -2.31 -8.31
CA ASN A 302 -6.69 -1.43 -8.88
C ASN A 302 -6.20 0.03 -8.94
N ALA A 303 -7.09 0.96 -9.28
CA ALA A 303 -6.72 2.36 -9.48
C ALA A 303 -6.18 3.08 -8.24
N LEU A 304 -6.58 2.66 -7.03
CA LEU A 304 -6.03 3.23 -5.79
C LEU A 304 -4.53 2.89 -5.63
N ASP A 305 -4.09 1.75 -6.14
CA ASP A 305 -2.68 1.37 -6.12
C ASP A 305 -1.84 2.31 -6.97
N TYR A 306 -2.08 2.35 -8.28
CA TYR A 306 -1.20 3.08 -9.18
C TYR A 306 -1.47 4.58 -9.27
N TYR A 307 -2.67 5.09 -8.99
CA TYR A 307 -2.89 6.54 -8.89
C TYR A 307 -2.76 7.07 -7.47
N GLY A 308 -2.86 6.23 -6.45
CA GLY A 308 -2.70 6.60 -5.06
C GLY A 308 -1.34 6.18 -4.53
N TYR A 309 -1.25 5.00 -3.93
CA TYR A 309 -0.09 4.56 -3.14
C TYR A 309 1.23 4.56 -3.92
N TRP A 310 1.24 4.00 -5.13
CA TRP A 310 2.46 3.84 -5.92
C TRP A 310 2.90 5.17 -6.51
N LYS A 311 1.98 5.96 -7.08
CA LYS A 311 2.27 7.31 -7.59
C LYS A 311 2.89 8.20 -6.52
N LEU A 312 2.29 8.22 -5.33
CA LEU A 312 2.78 9.01 -4.20
C LEU A 312 4.19 8.56 -3.79
N PHE A 313 4.43 7.24 -3.69
CA PHE A 313 5.74 6.74 -3.28
C PHE A 313 6.82 6.94 -4.33
N ASP A 314 6.49 6.70 -5.59
CA ASP A 314 7.38 6.94 -6.73
C ASP A 314 7.81 8.40 -6.79
N GLY A 315 6.86 9.33 -6.77
CA GLY A 315 7.15 10.76 -6.77
C GLY A 315 7.95 11.19 -5.54
N LEU A 316 7.69 10.59 -4.37
CA LEU A 316 8.44 10.87 -3.14
C LEU A 316 9.90 10.43 -3.25
N CYS A 317 10.15 9.25 -3.81
CA CYS A 317 11.49 8.72 -4.04
C CYS A 317 12.24 9.51 -5.13
N GLU A 318 11.59 9.80 -6.25
CA GLU A 318 12.20 10.58 -7.34
C GLU A 318 12.56 12.00 -6.89
N ALA A 319 11.72 12.62 -6.05
CA ALA A 319 11.99 13.92 -5.46
C ALA A 319 13.16 13.86 -4.47
N ALA A 320 13.17 12.85 -3.60
CA ALA A 320 14.19 12.66 -2.58
C ALA A 320 15.57 12.32 -3.17
N PHE A 321 15.62 11.47 -4.19
CA PHE A 321 16.87 10.93 -4.72
C PHE A 321 17.43 11.79 -5.85
N TYR A 322 16.57 12.40 -6.67
CA TYR A 322 17.00 13.08 -7.90
C TYR A 322 16.41 14.49 -8.09
N GLY A 323 15.55 14.96 -7.18
CA GLY A 323 14.92 16.28 -7.29
C GLY A 323 13.90 16.38 -8.43
N LYS A 324 13.24 15.28 -8.79
CA LYS A 324 12.26 15.20 -9.89
C LYS A 324 10.89 14.77 -9.40
N GLU A 325 9.84 15.04 -10.19
CA GLU A 325 8.48 14.51 -9.98
C GLU A 325 7.89 14.81 -8.58
N ARG A 326 8.36 15.88 -7.93
CA ARG A 326 7.94 16.29 -6.58
C ARG A 326 6.45 16.60 -6.55
N GLU A 327 5.96 17.22 -7.62
CA GLU A 327 4.57 17.56 -7.84
C GLU A 327 3.65 16.34 -7.80
N TYR A 328 4.13 15.11 -7.97
CA TYR A 328 3.28 13.92 -7.83
C TYR A 328 3.10 13.46 -6.38
N ALA A 329 3.94 13.93 -5.46
CA ALA A 329 3.97 13.46 -4.07
C ALA A 329 3.75 14.54 -3.02
N LEU A 330 4.13 15.80 -3.30
CA LEU A 330 4.10 16.90 -2.34
C LEU A 330 3.59 18.20 -2.97
N GLY A 331 2.97 19.04 -2.14
CA GLY A 331 2.68 20.44 -2.50
C GLY A 331 1.21 20.72 -2.84
N ASN A 332 0.31 19.75 -2.64
CA ASN A 332 -1.12 19.88 -2.92
C ASN A 332 -1.45 20.27 -4.38
N THR A 333 -0.63 19.76 -5.30
CA THR A 333 -0.71 20.05 -6.73
C THR A 333 -1.87 19.29 -7.40
N PRO A 334 -2.30 19.69 -8.60
CA PRO A 334 -3.21 18.90 -9.43
C PRO A 334 -2.71 17.48 -9.71
N GLU A 335 -1.40 17.31 -9.97
CA GLU A 335 -0.76 16.03 -10.30
C GLU A 335 -0.81 15.06 -9.12
N GLN A 336 -0.53 15.55 -7.90
CA GLN A 336 -0.66 14.77 -6.67
C GLN A 336 -2.10 14.29 -6.48
N LYS A 337 -3.08 15.17 -6.71
CA LYS A 337 -4.51 14.87 -6.50
C LYS A 337 -5.19 14.06 -7.60
N TYR A 338 -4.59 13.95 -8.78
CA TYR A 338 -5.19 13.30 -9.94
C TYR A 338 -5.28 11.77 -9.77
N MET A 339 -6.49 11.22 -9.87
CA MET A 339 -6.77 9.79 -9.64
C MET A 339 -7.18 9.01 -10.90
N GLY A 340 -6.98 9.59 -12.09
CA GLY A 340 -7.47 9.03 -13.34
C GLY A 340 -8.92 9.44 -13.65
N LYS A 341 -9.49 8.78 -14.67
CA LYS A 341 -10.89 8.94 -15.08
C LYS A 341 -11.54 7.57 -15.25
N TRP A 342 -12.78 7.44 -14.83
CA TRP A 342 -13.63 6.32 -15.19
C TRP A 342 -13.77 6.21 -16.71
N SER A 343 -14.19 5.04 -17.21
CA SER A 343 -14.31 4.78 -18.66
C SER A 343 -15.33 5.66 -19.39
N ASP A 344 -16.16 6.40 -18.67
CA ASP A 344 -17.10 7.41 -19.17
C ASP A 344 -16.58 8.85 -19.04
N ASP A 345 -15.26 9.01 -18.88
CA ASP A 345 -14.53 10.28 -18.74
C ASP A 345 -14.80 11.08 -17.46
N ILE A 346 -15.62 10.55 -16.54
CA ILE A 346 -15.83 11.17 -15.23
C ILE A 346 -14.55 11.03 -14.39
N PRO A 347 -14.00 12.12 -13.82
CA PRO A 347 -12.84 12.03 -12.96
C PRO A 347 -13.11 11.17 -11.73
N VAL A 348 -12.16 10.29 -11.39
CA VAL A 348 -12.19 9.61 -10.08
C VAL A 348 -12.08 10.64 -8.96
N GLN A 349 -12.76 10.40 -7.85
CA GLN A 349 -12.66 11.26 -6.67
C GLN A 349 -11.19 11.51 -6.29
N LYS A 350 -10.85 12.79 -6.14
CA LYS A 350 -9.49 13.23 -5.85
C LYS A 350 -9.15 12.90 -4.40
N MET A 351 -7.90 12.50 -4.16
CA MET A 351 -7.38 12.49 -2.79
C MET A 351 -7.36 13.91 -2.19
N GLU A 352 -7.52 14.00 -0.88
CA GLU A 352 -7.38 15.25 -0.13
C GLU A 352 -5.95 15.40 0.39
N VAL A 353 -5.43 16.63 0.41
CA VAL A 353 -4.12 16.97 0.98
C VAL A 353 -4.35 18.02 2.06
N LYS A 354 -3.88 17.74 3.28
CA LYS A 354 -4.13 18.52 4.50
C LYS A 354 -2.85 19.08 5.11
#